data_AF-A0AAN7L304-F1
#
_entry.id   AF-A0AAN7L304-F1
#
_cell.length_a   1.000
_cell.length_b   1.000
_cell.length_c   1.000
_cell.angle_alpha   90.00
_cell.angle_beta   90.00
_cell.angle_gamma   90.00
#
_symmetry.space_group_name_H-M   'P 1'
#
loop_
_entity.id
_entity.type
_entity.pdbx_description
1 polymer ?
#
loop_
_entity_poly.entity_id
_entity_poly.type
_entity_poly.pdbx_seq_one_letter_code
_entity_poly.pdbx_strand_id
1 'polypeptide(L)'
;MGVTHFLMLSKTNAAPYLKVARTPQGPTLTFKINEYSLASDVAQSQLRPRCPKDLFKNSPLIVLSGFGTGEQHLKLMTIMFQNIFPAIDVNTVKLSSCQRIVLLNYNKETKLIDFRHYSIRLQPVGVSRRIRKFVFPVE
;
A
#
# COMPACT_ATOMS: atom_id res chain seq x y z
N MET A 1 4.38 25.18 5.18
CA MET A 1 4.65 23.73 5.29
C MET A 1 3.49 22.99 4.60
N GLY A 2 3.64 22.58 3.34
CA GLY A 2 2.56 21.97 2.52
C GLY A 2 2.27 20.50 2.83
N VAL A 3 2.37 20.09 4.10
CA VAL A 3 2.14 18.70 4.53
C VAL A 3 0.67 18.51 4.90
N THR A 4 0.03 17.49 4.31
CA THR A 4 -1.40 17.23 4.48
C THR A 4 -1.70 16.10 5.46
N HIS A 5 -0.81 15.10 5.55
CA HIS A 5 -1.01 13.91 6.36
C HIS A 5 0.25 13.58 7.17
N PHE A 6 0.06 13.16 8.43
CA PHE A 6 1.10 12.67 9.32
C PHE A 6 0.85 11.21 9.67
N LEU A 7 1.88 10.39 9.55
CA LEU A 7 1.89 9.01 10.04
C LEU A 7 2.83 8.97 11.24
N MET A 8 2.27 8.76 12.43
CA MET A 8 3.00 8.80 13.70
C MET A 8 3.01 7.41 14.33
N LEU A 9 4.19 6.90 14.62
CA LEU A 9 4.36 5.66 15.38
C LEU A 9 4.63 6.00 16.84
N SER A 10 3.88 5.39 17.75
CA SER A 10 4.06 5.55 19.19
C SER A 10 4.08 4.19 19.87
N LYS A 11 5.06 3.96 20.74
CA LYS A 11 5.16 2.74 21.55
C LYS A 11 4.83 3.10 22.99
N THR A 12 3.80 2.45 23.54
CA THR A 12 3.45 2.52 24.97
C THR A 12 3.82 1.20 25.64
N ASN A 13 3.74 1.14 26.97
CA ASN A 13 3.95 -0.10 27.72
C ASN A 13 2.93 -1.20 27.36
N ALA A 14 1.74 -0.83 26.90
CA ALA A 14 0.70 -1.78 26.51
C ALA A 14 0.87 -2.31 25.08
N ALA A 15 1.09 -1.40 24.12
CA ALA A 15 1.19 -1.77 22.70
C ALA A 15 1.85 -0.67 21.84
N PRO A 16 2.35 -1.04 20.66
CA PRO A 16 2.65 -0.10 19.58
C PRO A 16 1.37 0.35 18.86
N TYR A 17 1.34 1.63 18.50
CA TYR A 17 0.23 2.27 17.81
C TYR A 17 0.72 3.05 16.59
N LEU A 18 -0.07 3.01 15.52
CA LEU A 18 0.05 3.87 14.35
C LEU A 18 -1.08 4.88 14.38
N LYS A 19 -0.74 6.18 14.41
CA LYS A 19 -1.70 7.27 14.28
C LYS A 19 -1.57 7.91 12.92
N VAL A 20 -2.69 8.13 12.24
CA VAL A 20 -2.73 8.82 10.97
C VAL A 20 -3.60 10.05 11.11
N ALA A 21 -2.97 11.22 11.02
CA ALA A 21 -3.62 12.52 11.24
C ALA A 21 -3.62 13.36 9.97
N ARG A 22 -4.72 14.06 9.72
CA ARG A 22 -4.85 15.05 8.64
C ARG A 22 -4.73 16.46 9.18
N THR A 23 -3.91 17.29 8.54
CA THR A 23 -3.67 18.70 8.91
C THR A 23 -4.19 19.66 7.83
N PRO A 24 -4.53 20.92 8.16
CA PRO A 24 -4.49 21.58 9.48
C PRO A 24 -5.69 21.28 10.38
N GLN A 25 -6.86 21.00 9.79
CA GLN A 25 -8.05 20.50 10.48
C GLN A 25 -8.43 19.16 9.85
N GLY A 26 -8.49 18.11 10.66
CA GLY A 26 -8.83 16.79 10.17
C GLY A 26 -8.90 15.75 11.28
N PRO A 27 -9.56 14.61 11.00
CA PRO A 27 -9.62 13.52 11.95
C PRO A 27 -8.25 12.88 12.13
N THR A 28 -8.04 12.30 13.31
CA THR A 28 -6.91 11.41 13.59
C THR A 28 -7.42 10.00 13.81
N LEU A 29 -6.88 9.05 13.06
CA LEU A 29 -7.15 7.65 13.26
C LEU A 29 -6.04 7.01 14.08
N THR A 30 -6.41 6.15 15.02
CA THR A 30 -5.46 5.43 15.86
C THR A 30 -5.65 3.93 15.65
N PHE A 31 -4.58 3.26 15.24
CA PHE A 31 -4.51 1.82 15.00
C PHE A 31 -3.59 1.19 16.03
N LYS A 32 -4.07 0.13 16.69
CA LYS A 32 -3.18 -0.76 17.45
C LYS A 32 -2.47 -1.67 16.45
N ILE A 33 -1.14 -1.77 16.56
CA ILE A 33 -0.36 -2.69 15.73
C ILE A 33 -0.33 -4.03 16.47
N ASN A 34 -0.92 -5.06 15.87
CA ASN A 34 -0.92 -6.41 16.43
C ASN A 34 0.37 -7.14 16.07
N GLU A 35 0.70 -7.16 14.79
CA GLU A 35 1.87 -7.84 14.24
C GLU A 35 2.54 -6.92 13.22
N TYR A 36 3.86 -7.00 13.13
CA TYR A 36 4.64 -6.30 12.12
C TYR A 36 5.81 -7.17 11.68
N SER A 37 6.34 -6.89 10.50
CA SER A 37 7.53 -7.54 9.97
C SER A 37 8.44 -6.48 9.38
N LEU A 38 9.76 -6.65 9.55
CA LEU A 38 10.72 -5.73 8.95
C LEU A 38 10.83 -6.01 7.46
N ALA A 39 11.13 -4.97 6.69
CA ALA A 39 11.36 -5.11 5.25
C ALA A 39 12.52 -6.08 4.94
N SER A 40 13.53 -6.15 5.81
CA SER A 40 14.64 -7.10 5.75
C SER A 40 14.16 -8.55 5.83
N ASP A 41 13.30 -8.84 6.79
CA ASP A 41 12.86 -10.20 7.09
C ASP A 41 11.93 -10.71 5.97
N VAL A 42 11.08 -9.82 5.46
CA VAL A 42 10.25 -10.09 4.27
C VAL A 42 11.13 -10.34 3.04
N ALA A 43 12.19 -9.55 2.83
CA ALA A 43 13.10 -9.79 1.71
C ALA A 43 13.88 -11.11 1.84
N GLN A 44 14.30 -11.47 3.05
CA GLN A 44 15.04 -12.72 3.30
C GLN A 44 14.17 -13.98 3.19
N SER A 45 12.90 -13.89 3.58
CA SER A 45 11.95 -15.01 3.43
C SER A 45 11.54 -15.28 1.97
N GLN A 46 11.78 -14.34 1.06
CA GLN A 46 11.48 -14.50 -0.36
C GLN A 46 12.62 -15.20 -1.09
N LEU A 47 12.27 -16.21 -1.89
CA LEU A 47 13.24 -16.94 -2.74
C LEU A 47 13.92 -16.04 -3.77
N ARG A 48 13.24 -14.97 -4.21
CA ARG A 48 13.72 -13.95 -5.15
C ARG A 48 13.13 -12.59 -4.78
N PRO A 49 13.72 -11.88 -3.80
CA PRO A 49 13.22 -10.59 -3.37
C PRO A 49 13.35 -9.56 -4.49
N ARG A 50 12.26 -8.89 -4.83
CA ARG A 50 12.23 -7.88 -5.89
C ARG A 50 12.07 -6.50 -5.27
N CYS A 51 13.18 -5.78 -5.12
CA CYS A 51 13.18 -4.38 -4.68
C CYS A 51 13.97 -3.49 -5.65
N PRO A 52 13.41 -3.14 -6.81
CA PRO A 52 14.05 -2.20 -7.73
C PRO A 52 14.27 -0.86 -7.03
N LYS A 53 15.42 -0.21 -7.25
CA LYS A 53 15.73 1.09 -6.63
C LYS A 53 14.70 2.18 -6.97
N ASP A 54 14.07 2.07 -8.13
CA ASP A 54 13.07 3.03 -8.62
C ASP A 54 11.65 2.79 -8.09
N LEU A 55 11.41 1.69 -7.36
CA LEU A 55 10.08 1.30 -6.87
C LEU A 55 9.43 2.36 -5.97
N PHE A 56 10.25 3.14 -5.26
CA PHE A 56 9.80 4.17 -4.32
C PHE A 56 9.78 5.57 -4.92
N LYS A 57 10.26 5.77 -6.17
CA LYS A 57 10.21 7.07 -6.84
C LYS A 57 8.78 7.44 -7.24
N ASN A 58 7.98 6.44 -7.62
CA ASN A 58 6.60 6.64 -8.03
C ASN A 58 5.63 6.44 -6.86
N SER A 59 4.53 7.18 -6.88
CA SER A 59 3.41 6.97 -5.97
C SER A 59 2.84 5.56 -6.15
N PRO A 60 2.44 4.87 -5.07
CA PRO A 60 1.78 3.58 -5.19
C PRO A 60 0.32 3.76 -5.59
N LEU A 61 -0.24 2.70 -6.17
CA LEU A 61 -1.69 2.55 -6.30
C LEU A 61 -2.26 2.03 -4.99
N ILE A 62 -3.33 2.63 -4.49
CA ILE A 62 -4.02 2.13 -3.30
C ILE A 62 -5.17 1.21 -3.70
N VAL A 63 -5.23 0.04 -3.07
CA VAL A 63 -6.34 -0.91 -3.20
C VAL A 63 -6.95 -1.12 -1.82
N LEU A 64 -8.24 -0.85 -1.72
CA LEU A 64 -9.02 -1.01 -0.51
C LEU A 64 -9.97 -2.21 -0.68
N SER A 65 -9.75 -3.26 0.09
CA SER A 65 -10.55 -4.48 0.09
C SER A 65 -11.29 -4.66 1.41
N GLY A 66 -12.54 -5.09 1.36
CA GLY A 66 -13.34 -5.38 2.57
C GLY A 66 -13.94 -4.16 3.27
N PHE A 67 -13.60 -2.94 2.86
CA PHE A 67 -14.18 -1.68 3.36
C PHE A 67 -15.59 -1.44 2.79
N GLY A 68 -16.57 -2.21 3.25
CA GLY A 68 -17.97 -2.16 2.82
C GLY A 68 -18.85 -1.11 3.53
N THR A 69 -20.05 -0.90 3.02
CA THR A 69 -20.96 0.24 3.22
C THR A 69 -21.67 0.38 4.58
N GLY A 70 -21.36 -0.45 5.58
CA GLY A 70 -22.14 -0.51 6.83
C GLY A 70 -21.71 0.46 7.93
N GLU A 71 -20.40 0.68 8.12
CA GLU A 71 -19.90 1.39 9.31
C GLU A 71 -19.26 2.73 8.94
N GLN A 72 -19.69 3.81 9.60
CA GLN A 72 -19.24 5.17 9.31
C GLN A 72 -17.73 5.36 9.52
N HIS A 73 -17.15 4.65 10.50
CA HIS A 73 -15.71 4.69 10.75
C HIS A 73 -14.91 4.06 9.60
N LEU A 74 -15.41 2.99 8.97
CA LEU A 74 -14.76 2.37 7.79
C LEU A 74 -14.81 3.30 6.58
N LYS A 75 -15.90 4.03 6.36
CA LYS A 75 -15.98 5.04 5.30
C LYS A 75 -14.96 6.15 5.51
N LEU A 76 -14.83 6.65 6.73
CA LEU A 76 -13.83 7.67 7.07
C LEU A 76 -12.40 7.14 6.86
N MET A 77 -12.15 5.90 7.25
CA MET A 77 -10.86 5.22 7.01
C MET A 77 -10.51 5.15 5.53
N THR A 78 -11.44 4.67 4.70
CA THR A 78 -11.28 4.60 3.24
C THR A 78 -10.93 5.96 2.66
N ILE A 79 -11.68 7.01 3.01
CA ILE A 79 -11.46 8.37 2.51
C ILE A 79 -10.10 8.91 2.98
N MET A 80 -9.74 8.65 4.24
CA MET A 80 -8.49 9.14 4.79
C MET A 80 -7.29 8.48 4.09
N PHE A 81 -7.28 7.15 3.93
CA PHE A 81 -6.23 6.45 3.21
C PHE A 81 -6.19 6.75 1.71
N GLN A 82 -7.34 6.96 1.06
CA GLN A 82 -7.39 7.42 -0.33
C GLN A 82 -6.71 8.77 -0.52
N ASN A 83 -6.91 9.70 0.42
CA ASN A 83 -6.35 11.05 0.34
C ASN A 83 -4.86 11.15 0.71
N ILE A 84 -4.27 10.10 1.31
CA ILE A 84 -2.82 10.05 1.57
C ILE A 84 -2.05 9.95 0.25
N PHE A 85 -2.61 9.25 -0.73
CA PHE A 85 -1.99 9.06 -2.04
C PHE A 85 -2.67 9.98 -3.08
N PRO A 86 -1.94 10.42 -4.11
CA PRO A 86 -2.53 11.17 -5.20
C PRO A 86 -3.63 10.35 -5.88
N ALA A 87 -4.72 11.04 -6.23
CA ALA A 87 -5.76 10.45 -7.07
C ALA A 87 -5.17 10.01 -8.42
N ILE A 88 -5.62 8.87 -8.91
CA ILE A 88 -5.13 8.29 -10.16
C ILE A 88 -6.23 8.43 -11.21
N ASP A 89 -5.93 9.19 -12.25
CA ASP A 89 -6.78 9.28 -13.43
C ASP A 89 -6.39 8.19 -14.43
N VAL A 90 -7.32 7.27 -14.70
CA VAL A 90 -7.11 6.12 -15.59
C VAL A 90 -6.70 6.54 -17.01
N ASN A 91 -7.15 7.72 -17.44
CA ASN A 91 -6.91 8.22 -18.80
C ASN A 91 -5.52 8.84 -19.00
N THR A 92 -4.88 9.32 -17.93
CA THR A 92 -3.60 10.06 -18.02
C THR A 92 -2.44 9.31 -17.38
N VAL A 93 -2.71 8.28 -16.56
CA VAL A 93 -1.67 7.54 -15.86
C VAL A 93 -0.84 6.69 -16.82
N LYS A 94 0.49 6.79 -16.71
CA LYS A 94 1.40 5.94 -17.45
C LYS A 94 1.52 4.59 -16.73
N LEU A 95 1.13 3.49 -17.39
CA LEU A 95 1.24 2.14 -16.80
C LEU A 95 2.69 1.77 -16.41
N SER A 96 3.69 2.40 -17.05
CA SER A 96 5.11 2.22 -16.70
C SER A 96 5.50 2.82 -15.34
N SER A 97 4.77 3.82 -14.84
CA SER A 97 4.99 4.38 -13.50
C SER A 97 4.27 3.59 -12.39
N CYS A 98 3.27 2.79 -12.75
CA CYS A 98 2.51 1.93 -11.84
C CYS A 98 3.32 0.68 -11.45
N GLN A 99 4.28 0.84 -10.54
CA GLN A 99 5.20 -0.23 -10.13
C GLN A 99 4.89 -0.79 -8.73
N ARG A 100 4.09 -0.08 -7.92
CA ARG A 100 3.81 -0.44 -6.52
C ARG A 100 2.33 -0.33 -6.20
N ILE A 101 1.83 -1.28 -5.42
CA ILE A 101 0.48 -1.29 -4.84
C ILE A 101 0.60 -1.29 -3.32
N VAL A 102 -0.27 -0.52 -2.66
CA VAL A 102 -0.60 -0.62 -1.24
C VAL A 102 -1.97 -1.26 -1.14
N LEU A 103 -2.02 -2.47 -0.58
CA LEU A 103 -3.27 -3.16 -0.26
C LEU A 103 -3.59 -2.92 1.21
N LEU A 104 -4.78 -2.37 1.46
CA LEU A 104 -5.44 -2.43 2.75
C LEU A 104 -6.59 -3.42 2.63
N ASN A 105 -6.56 -4.48 3.44
CA ASN A 105 -7.61 -5.48 3.48
C ASN A 105 -8.24 -5.52 4.87
N TYR A 106 -9.53 -5.20 4.96
CA TYR A 106 -10.29 -5.28 6.20
C TYR A 106 -11.01 -6.62 6.31
N ASN A 107 -10.71 -7.37 7.37
CA ASN A 107 -11.44 -8.59 7.71
C ASN A 107 -12.58 -8.26 8.69
N LYS A 108 -13.82 -8.50 8.27
CA LYS A 108 -15.02 -8.19 9.06
C LYS A 108 -15.18 -9.06 10.32
N GLU A 109 -14.63 -10.27 10.31
CA GLU A 109 -14.76 -11.22 11.42
C GLU A 109 -13.77 -10.88 12.53
N THR A 110 -12.50 -10.69 12.17
CA THR A 110 -11.44 -10.37 13.14
C THR A 110 -11.34 -8.89 13.47
N LYS A 111 -11.97 -8.02 12.67
CA LYS A 111 -11.87 -6.55 12.73
C LYS A 111 -10.43 -6.04 12.59
N LEU A 112 -9.58 -6.83 11.94
CA LEU A 112 -8.18 -6.49 11.67
C LEU A 112 -8.02 -5.97 10.25
N ILE A 113 -6.97 -5.17 10.08
CA ILE A 113 -6.58 -4.61 8.79
C ILE A 113 -5.20 -5.11 8.45
N ASP A 114 -5.10 -5.80 7.32
CA ASP A 114 -3.82 -6.12 6.72
C ASP A 114 -3.36 -4.94 5.87
N PHE A 115 -2.20 -4.39 6.21
CA PHE A 115 -1.53 -3.35 5.44
C PHE A 115 -0.31 -3.96 4.74
N ARG A 116 -0.37 -4.14 3.41
CA ARG A 116 0.66 -4.84 2.64
C ARG A 116 1.09 -4.08 1.40
N HIS A 117 2.38 -4.14 1.09
CA HIS A 117 2.95 -3.57 -0.12
C HIS A 117 3.27 -4.67 -1.12
N TYR A 118 2.92 -4.44 -2.38
CA TYR A 118 3.23 -5.35 -3.48
C TYR A 118 3.91 -4.61 -4.63
N SER A 119 4.90 -5.24 -5.26
CA SER A 119 5.47 -4.77 -6.52
C SER A 119 4.66 -5.31 -7.69
N ILE A 120 4.31 -4.45 -8.65
CA ILE A 120 3.69 -4.87 -9.90
C ILE A 120 4.78 -5.33 -10.86
N ARG A 121 4.54 -6.48 -11.51
CA ARG A 121 5.32 -6.93 -12.66
C ARG A 121 4.41 -6.95 -13.88
N LEU A 122 4.73 -6.11 -14.86
CA LEU A 122 4.10 -6.19 -16.17
C LEU A 122 4.57 -7.47 -16.87
N GLN A 123 3.60 -8.26 -17.33
CA GLN A 123 3.83 -9.50 -18.05
C GLN A 123 3.09 -9.39 -19.38
N PRO A 124 3.77 -9.53 -20.53
CA PRO A 124 3.09 -9.52 -21.81
C PRO A 124 2.16 -10.72 -21.91
N VAL A 125 0.92 -10.46 -22.31
CA VAL A 125 -0.09 -11.46 -22.65
C VAL A 125 -0.10 -11.67 -24.15
N GLY A 126 -0.37 -12.89 -24.62
CA GLY A 126 -0.43 -13.22 -26.05
C GLY A 126 0.90 -13.58 -26.73
N VAL A 127 2.00 -13.69 -25.98
CA VAL A 127 3.32 -14.03 -26.53
C VAL A 127 3.81 -15.39 -26.00
N SER A 128 4.39 -16.21 -26.87
CA SER A 128 4.92 -17.54 -26.48
C SER A 128 6.03 -17.42 -25.44
N ARG A 129 6.17 -18.43 -24.55
CA ARG A 129 7.20 -18.45 -23.48
C ARG A 129 8.62 -18.25 -24.02
N ARG A 130 8.92 -18.71 -25.24
CA ARG A 130 10.24 -18.57 -25.88
C ARG A 130 10.53 -17.11 -26.23
N ILE A 131 9.61 -16.44 -26.93
CA ILE A 131 9.77 -15.04 -27.33
C ILE A 131 9.80 -14.11 -26.11
N ARG A 132 9.06 -14.45 -25.06
CA ARG A 132 9.03 -13.66 -23.82
C ARG A 132 10.41 -13.50 -23.15
N LYS A 133 11.31 -14.48 -23.29
CA LYS A 133 12.70 -14.38 -22.77
C LYS A 133 13.55 -13.35 -23.53
N PHE A 134 13.24 -13.10 -24.80
CA PHE A 134 13.97 -12.14 -25.64
C PHE A 134 13.47 -10.71 -25.47
N VAL A 135 12.15 -10.53 -25.30
CA VAL A 135 11.56 -9.19 -25.22
C VAL A 135 11.76 -8.54 -23.83
N PHE A 136 11.88 -9.35 -22.77
CA PHE A 136 12.15 -8.86 -21.42
C PHE A 136 13.20 -9.76 -20.74
N PRO A 137 14.50 -9.43 -20.84
CA PRO A 137 15.52 -10.09 -20.05
C PRO A 137 15.18 -9.91 -18.57
N VAL A 138 15.23 -11.02 -17.83
CA VAL A 138 15.04 -11.00 -16.38
C VAL A 138 16.36 -10.50 -15.79
N GLU A 139 16.44 -9.21 -15.51
CA GLU A 139 17.36 -8.68 -14.49
C GLU A 139 16.82 -8.96 -13.09
#